data_AF-A0A2W5YI16-F1
#
_entry.id   AF-A0A2W5YI16-F1
#
_cell.length_a   1.000
_cell.length_b   1.000
_cell.length_c   1.000
_cell.angle_alpha   90.00
_cell.angle_beta   90.00
_cell.angle_gamma   90.00
#
_symmetry.space_group_name_H-M   'P 1'
#
loop_
_entity.id
_entity.type
_entity.pdbx_description
1 polymer ?
#
loop_
_entity_poly.entity_id
_entity_poly.type
_entity_poly.pdbx_seq_one_letter_code
_entity_poly.pdbx_strand_id
1 'polypeptide(L)'
;MLVAAGDKPERLRSEASFAHLCGMAPLPARSRKTVRHRLSRVGGRQANRAPFLTLLVRTYRDKETKAYVALVRQCGDGSESNPPRTARRAP
;
A
#
# COMPACT_ATOMS: atom_id res chain seq x y z
N MET A 1 14.79 -6.56 -4.06
CA MET A 1 13.86 -7.37 -3.25
C MET A 1 13.21 -8.43 -4.14
N LEU A 2 14.03 -9.36 -4.65
CA LEU A 2 13.58 -10.58 -5.36
C LEU A 2 13.30 -11.73 -4.38
N VAL A 3 13.88 -11.65 -3.18
CA VAL A 3 13.84 -12.71 -2.14
C VAL A 3 12.41 -13.01 -1.66
N ALA A 4 11.51 -12.03 -1.66
CA ALA A 4 10.14 -12.22 -1.16
C ALA A 4 9.17 -12.80 -2.20
N ALA A 5 9.38 -12.51 -3.50
CA ALA A 5 8.59 -13.11 -4.58
C ALA A 5 9.08 -14.52 -4.94
N GLY A 6 10.32 -14.86 -4.56
CA GLY A 6 10.99 -16.09 -4.96
C GLY A 6 11.23 -16.14 -6.47
N ASP A 7 11.55 -17.32 -6.98
CA ASP A 7 11.84 -17.58 -8.40
C ASP A 7 10.60 -17.59 -9.32
N LYS A 8 9.45 -17.10 -8.84
CA LYS A 8 8.18 -17.12 -9.56
C LYS A 8 7.44 -15.77 -9.52
N PRO A 9 8.04 -14.68 -10.05
CA PRO A 9 7.41 -13.36 -10.08
C PRO A 9 6.09 -13.33 -10.87
N GLU A 10 5.87 -14.26 -11.80
CA GLU A 10 4.64 -14.41 -12.59
C GLU A 10 3.38 -14.72 -11.77
N ARG A 11 3.54 -15.09 -10.49
CA ARG A 11 2.43 -15.33 -9.55
C ARG A 11 1.88 -14.04 -8.94
N LEU A 12 2.57 -12.91 -9.07
CA LEU A 12 2.15 -11.59 -8.61
C LEU A 12 1.41 -10.83 -9.72
N ARG A 13 0.25 -11.35 -10.14
CA ARG A 13 -0.52 -10.79 -11.27
C ARG A 13 -1.42 -9.61 -10.91
N SER A 14 -1.51 -9.25 -9.63
CA SER A 14 -2.35 -8.14 -9.18
C SER A 14 -1.69 -7.38 -8.03
N GLU A 15 -2.01 -6.10 -7.93
CA GLU A 15 -1.61 -5.25 -6.81
C GLU A 15 -2.11 -5.81 -5.47
N ALA A 16 -3.30 -6.43 -5.46
CA ALA A 16 -3.84 -7.10 -4.29
C ALA A 16 -2.97 -8.31 -3.86
N SER A 17 -2.55 -9.15 -4.81
CA SER A 17 -1.65 -10.29 -4.53
C SER A 17 -0.32 -9.82 -3.96
N PHE A 18 0.22 -8.70 -4.47
CA PHE A 18 1.43 -8.08 -3.95
C PHE A 18 1.24 -7.51 -2.53
N ALA A 19 0.12 -6.83 -2.28
CA ALA A 19 -0.23 -6.31 -0.96
C ALA A 19 -0.39 -7.43 0.07
N HIS A 20 -0.96 -8.58 -0.32
CA HIS A 20 -1.04 -9.77 0.53
C HIS A 20 0.33 -10.38 0.82
N LEU A 21 1.21 -10.50 -0.18
CA LEU A 21 2.58 -11.01 -0.01
C LEU A 21 3.41 -10.13 0.94
N CYS A 22 3.28 -8.81 0.80
CA CYS A 22 3.94 -7.83 1.67
C CYS A 22 3.25 -7.66 3.02
N GLY A 23 2.08 -8.26 3.24
CA GLY A 23 1.29 -8.12 4.47
C GLY A 23 0.65 -6.73 4.66
N MET A 24 0.60 -5.91 3.61
CA MET A 24 0.01 -4.56 3.62
C MET A 24 -1.49 -4.54 3.29
N ALA A 25 -2.05 -5.66 2.81
CA ALA A 25 -3.46 -5.74 2.47
C ALA A 25 -4.36 -5.51 3.72
N PRO A 26 -5.40 -4.66 3.63
CA PRO A 26 -6.33 -4.45 4.72
C PRO A 26 -7.17 -5.71 4.93
N LEU A 27 -7.07 -6.33 6.11
CA LEU A 27 -7.87 -7.47 6.50
C LEU A 27 -9.01 -7.03 7.43
N PRO A 28 -10.25 -7.49 7.21
CA PRO A 28 -11.35 -7.19 8.13
C PRO A 28 -11.03 -7.76 9.51
N ALA A 29 -11.20 -6.96 10.56
CA ALA A 29 -11.23 -7.47 11.93
C ALA A 29 -12.37 -8.50 12.03
N ARG A 30 -12.12 -9.69 12.58
CA ARG A 30 -13.15 -10.74 12.72
C ARG A 30 -14.29 -10.22 13.61
N SER A 31 -15.33 -9.67 13.01
CA SER A 31 -16.60 -9.33 13.68
C SER A 31 -17.64 -9.05 12.60
N ARG A 32 -18.88 -9.51 12.81
CA ARG A 32 -20.01 -9.39 11.87
C ARG A 32 -20.49 -7.93 11.65
N LYS A 33 -19.74 -6.96 12.19
CA LYS A 33 -19.97 -5.51 12.14
C LYS A 33 -18.59 -4.82 12.02
N THR A 34 -17.99 -4.88 10.83
CA THR A 34 -16.63 -4.40 10.57
C THR A 34 -16.59 -2.88 10.47
N VAL A 35 -16.20 -2.20 11.56
CA VAL A 35 -15.85 -0.76 11.58
C VAL A 35 -14.31 -0.58 11.53
N ARG A 36 -13.54 -1.69 11.56
CA ARG A 36 -12.08 -1.65 11.73
C ARG A 36 -11.37 -2.64 10.80
N HIS A 37 -10.31 -2.15 10.17
CA HIS A 37 -9.38 -2.93 9.35
C HIS A 37 -8.06 -3.15 10.11
N ARG A 38 -7.46 -4.33 9.97
CA ARG A 38 -6.12 -4.64 10.50
C ARG A 38 -5.16 -4.97 9.37
N LEU A 39 -3.87 -4.73 9.59
CA LEU A 39 -2.83 -5.26 8.72
C LEU A 39 -2.64 -6.76 8.95
N SER A 40 -2.22 -7.47 7.90
CA SER A 40 -1.92 -8.90 8.01
C SER A 40 -0.71 -9.13 8.91
N ARG A 41 -0.83 -10.10 9.83
CA ARG A 41 0.34 -10.62 10.59
C ARG A 41 1.14 -11.63 9.77
N VAL A 42 0.53 -12.20 8.74
CA VAL A 42 1.10 -13.21 7.85
C VAL A 42 1.63 -12.51 6.61
N GLY A 43 2.87 -12.81 6.21
CA GLY A 43 3.59 -12.16 5.11
C GLY A 43 5.03 -11.80 5.48
N GLY A 44 5.84 -11.42 4.49
CA GLY A 44 7.23 -11.06 4.72
C GLY A 44 7.37 -9.63 5.25
N ARG A 45 7.66 -9.43 6.55
CA ARG A 45 7.94 -8.07 7.07
C ARG A 45 9.13 -7.41 6.38
N GLN A 46 10.10 -8.22 5.94
CA GLN A 46 11.21 -7.74 5.12
C GLN A 46 10.73 -7.26 3.75
N ALA A 47 9.75 -7.94 3.15
CA ALA A 47 9.14 -7.55 1.88
C ALA A 47 8.40 -6.20 1.98
N ASN A 48 7.75 -5.94 3.13
CA ASN A 48 7.09 -4.67 3.42
C ASN A 48 8.05 -3.46 3.41
N ARG A 49 9.34 -3.68 3.69
CA ARG A 49 10.36 -2.62 3.65
C ARG A 49 10.57 -2.08 2.23
N ALA A 50 10.37 -2.89 1.20
CA ALA A 50 10.61 -2.53 -0.19
C ALA A 50 9.70 -1.39 -0.67
N PRO A 51 8.35 -1.52 -0.64
CA PRO A 51 7.47 -0.43 -1.05
C PRO A 51 7.61 0.79 -0.14
N PHE A 52 7.86 0.60 1.17
CA PHE A 52 8.10 1.72 2.08
C PHE A 52 9.30 2.58 1.65
N LEU A 53 10.45 1.96 1.37
CA LEU A 53 11.64 2.69 0.93
C LEU A 53 11.44 3.34 -0.44
N THR A 54 10.78 2.65 -1.38
CA THR A 54 10.47 3.23 -2.70
C THR A 54 9.62 4.48 -2.55
N LEU A 55 8.56 4.43 -1.73
CA LEU A 55 7.71 5.59 -1.46
C LEU A 55 8.48 6.70 -0.74
N LEU A 56 9.34 6.37 0.22
CA LEU A 56 10.18 7.35 0.92
C LEU A 56 11.12 8.09 -0.06
N VAL A 57 11.78 7.35 -0.96
CA VAL A 57 12.67 7.95 -1.97
C VAL A 57 11.85 8.80 -2.95
N ARG A 58 10.68 8.33 -3.37
CA ARG A 58 9.81 9.05 -4.32
C ARG A 58 9.23 10.32 -3.70
N THR A 59 8.76 10.25 -2.45
CA THR A 59 8.32 11.44 -1.70
C THR A 59 9.46 12.45 -1.48
N TYR A 60 10.72 12.03 -1.45
CA TYR A 60 11.86 12.94 -1.34
C TYR A 60 12.30 13.55 -2.68
N ARG A 61 12.37 12.75 -3.75
CA ARG A 61 12.94 13.16 -5.04
C ARG A 61 11.92 13.70 -6.05
N ASP A 62 10.71 13.16 -6.04
CA ASP A 62 9.69 13.48 -7.02
C ASP A 62 8.75 14.57 -6.52
N LYS A 63 8.62 15.65 -7.30
CA LYS A 63 7.79 16.81 -6.97
C LYS A 63 6.30 16.47 -7.05
N GLU A 64 5.90 15.59 -7.97
CA GLU A 64 4.49 15.19 -8.12
C GLU A 64 4.03 14.36 -6.93
N THR A 65 4.84 13.38 -6.53
CA THR A 65 4.55 12.56 -5.34
C THR A 65 4.47 13.41 -4.07
N LYS A 66 5.27 14.48 -3.93
CA LYS A 66 5.15 15.45 -2.82
C LYS A 66 3.81 16.16 -2.82
N ALA A 67 3.37 16.64 -3.98
CA ALA A 67 2.08 17.32 -4.12
C ALA A 67 0.92 16.39 -3.76
N TYR A 68 0.94 15.13 -4.24
CA TYR A 68 -0.03 14.11 -3.89
C TYR A 68 -0.10 13.87 -2.37
N VAL A 69 1.05 13.69 -1.72
CA VAL A 69 1.12 13.43 -0.27
C VAL A 69 0.62 14.62 0.54
N ALA A 70 0.92 15.85 0.11
CA ALA A 70 0.38 17.06 0.74
C ALA A 70 -1.15 17.13 0.62
N LEU A 71 -1.69 16.79 -0.55
CA LEU A 71 -3.13 16.75 -0.81
C LEU A 71 -3.83 15.71 0.08
N VAL A 72 -3.27 14.51 0.19
CA VAL A 72 -3.80 13.44 1.06
C VAL A 72 -3.78 13.84 2.53
N ARG A 73 -2.70 14.49 3.00
CA ARG A 73 -2.60 14.98 4.38
C ARG A 73 -3.63 16.07 4.68
N GLN A 74 -3.93 16.94 3.72
CA GLN A 74 -4.94 17.98 3.88
C GLN A 74 -6.37 17.42 3.89
N CYS A 75 -6.63 16.35 3.13
CA CYS A 75 -7.94 15.71 3.11
C CYS A 75 -8.32 14.99 4.42
N GLY A 76 -7.39 14.81 5.36
CA GLY A 76 -7.68 14.36 6.72
C GLY A 76 -8.19 12.92 6.82
N ASP A 77 -7.30 12.06 7.30
CA ASP A 77 -7.55 10.85 8.09
C ASP A 77 -9.02 10.39 8.27
N GLY A 78 -9.37 9.26 7.65
CA GLY A 78 -10.18 8.25 8.34
C GLY A 78 -11.51 7.80 7.74
N SER A 79 -12.03 8.38 6.66
CA SER A 79 -13.29 7.93 6.05
C SER A 79 -13.11 7.26 4.69
N GLU A 80 -12.75 5.98 4.76
CA GLU A 80 -13.32 4.87 3.98
C GLU A 80 -13.93 5.17 2.59
N SER A 81 -13.22 5.87 1.72
CA SER A 81 -13.38 5.71 0.28
C SER A 81 -12.13 6.27 -0.40
N ASN A 82 -11.49 5.40 -1.16
CA ASN A 82 -10.76 5.71 -2.38
C ASN A 82 -10.31 7.19 -2.56
N PRO A 83 -9.00 7.53 -2.54
CA PRO A 83 -8.57 8.89 -2.90
C PRO A 83 -9.18 9.30 -4.24
N PRO A 84 -9.50 10.59 -4.45
CA PRO A 84 -10.24 11.02 -5.63
C PRO A 84 -9.57 10.47 -6.88
N ARG A 85 -10.35 9.91 -7.82
CA ARG A 85 -9.85 9.23 -9.04
C ARG A 85 -8.81 10.05 -9.82
N THR A 86 -8.84 11.36 -9.66
CA THR A 86 -7.88 12.34 -10.20
C THR A 86 -6.46 12.19 -9.63
N ALA A 87 -6.32 11.71 -8.40
CA ALA A 87 -5.05 11.54 -7.71
C ALA A 87 -4.40 10.17 -7.98
N ARG A 88 -5.15 9.18 -8.49
CA ARG A 88 -4.64 7.86 -8.91
C ARG A 88 -3.97 7.84 -10.29
N ARG A 89 -4.05 8.95 -11.05
CA ARG A 89 -3.42 9.14 -12.37
C ARG A 89 -2.11 9.93 -12.27
N ALA A 90 -1.31 9.71 -11.23
CA ALA A 90 0.11 10.00 -11.35
C ALA A 90 0.76 8.84 -12.15
N PRO A 91 1.62 9.11 -13.14
CA PRO A 91 2.22 8.08 -13.98
C PRO A 91 3.10 7.07 -13.21
#